data_AF-A0A1S3GXR3-F1
#
_entry.id   AF-A0A1S3GXR3-F1
#
_cell.length_a   1.000
_cell.length_b   1.000
_cell.length_c   1.000
_cell.angle_alpha   90.00
_cell.angle_beta   90.00
_cell.angle_gamma   90.00
#
_symmetry.space_group_name_H-M   'P 1'
#
loop_
_entity.id
_entity.type
_entity.pdbx_description
1 polymer ?
#
loop_
_entity_poly.entity_id
_entity_poly.type
_entity_poly.pdbx_seq_one_letter_code
_entity_poly.pdbx_strand_id
1 'polypeptide(L)'
;YPHLSPKYKESFDVGCNLFAKFSAYIKNTKKEANKNFEKSLLREFKRLDTYLNTPLLEEIDANSAEELTVSRRLFLDGDQLTLADCSLLPKLNIIKVSCSQHGRICQLAA
;
A
#
# COMPACT_ATOMS: atom_id res chain seq x y z
N TYR A 1 2.46 12.96 25.45
CA TYR A 1 2.21 11.81 24.56
C TYR A 1 2.64 12.17 23.15
N PRO A 2 3.29 11.26 22.40
CA PRO A 2 3.66 11.52 21.02
C PRO A 2 2.42 11.65 20.14
N HIS A 3 2.43 12.59 19.20
CA HIS A 3 1.35 12.78 18.24
C HIS A 3 1.53 11.77 17.09
N LEU A 4 0.58 10.85 16.95
CA LEU A 4 0.64 9.76 15.95
C LEU A 4 -0.19 10.05 14.70
N SER A 5 -0.87 11.19 14.61
CA SER A 5 -1.63 11.51 13.42
C SER A 5 -0.67 11.83 12.27
N PRO A 6 -0.89 11.26 11.07
CA PRO A 6 -0.08 11.57 9.90
C PRO A 6 -0.27 13.03 9.49
N LYS A 7 0.76 13.59 8.87
CA LYS A 7 0.77 14.92 8.28
C LYS A 7 0.04 14.93 6.95
N TYR A 8 0.22 13.89 6.14
CA TYR A 8 -0.39 13.80 4.82
C TYR A 8 -1.70 13.03 4.89
N LYS A 9 -2.78 13.67 4.43
CA LYS A 9 -4.08 12.99 4.30
C LYS A 9 -3.98 11.77 3.38
N GLU A 10 -3.15 11.84 2.35
CA GLU A 10 -2.95 10.76 1.40
C GLU A 10 -2.42 9.48 2.07
N SER A 11 -1.66 9.59 3.17
CA SER A 11 -1.19 8.44 3.96
C SER A 11 -2.34 7.56 4.46
N PHE A 12 -3.53 8.15 4.74
CA PHE A 12 -4.72 7.38 5.11
C PHE A 12 -5.52 6.89 3.90
N ASP A 13 -5.57 7.68 2.83
CA ASP A 13 -6.38 7.38 1.65
C ASP A 13 -5.75 6.27 0.78
N VAL A 14 -4.43 6.17 0.80
CA VAL A 14 -3.67 5.11 0.12
C VAL A 14 -3.81 3.79 0.86
N GLY A 15 -4.27 2.76 0.16
CA GLY A 15 -4.45 1.41 0.73
C GLY A 15 -5.76 1.19 1.50
N CYS A 16 -6.60 2.22 1.70
CA CYS A 16 -7.87 2.08 2.43
C CYS A 16 -8.83 1.06 1.78
N ASN A 17 -8.82 0.97 0.44
CA ASN A 17 -9.65 0.05 -0.34
C ASN A 17 -9.00 -1.34 -0.52
N LEU A 18 -7.72 -1.49 -0.21
CA LEU A 18 -6.94 -2.68 -0.54
C LEU A 18 -7.57 -3.95 0.06
N PHE A 19 -7.93 -3.90 1.35
CA PHE A 19 -8.50 -5.04 2.06
C PHE A 19 -9.91 -5.41 1.56
N ALA A 20 -10.70 -4.41 1.14
CA ALA A 20 -12.01 -4.64 0.55
C ALA A 20 -11.89 -5.33 -0.82
N LYS A 21 -10.97 -4.88 -1.68
CA LYS A 21 -10.68 -5.52 -2.97
C LYS A 21 -10.12 -6.94 -2.79
N PHE A 22 -9.23 -7.14 -1.83
CA PHE A 22 -8.72 -8.45 -1.48
C PHE A 22 -9.82 -9.39 -1.00
N SER A 23 -10.69 -8.91 -0.12
CA SER A 23 -11.84 -9.68 0.38
C SER A 23 -12.79 -10.10 -0.74
N ALA A 24 -13.04 -9.21 -1.70
CA ALA A 24 -13.86 -9.53 -2.87
C ALA A 24 -13.19 -10.57 -3.77
N TYR A 25 -11.87 -10.47 -3.97
CA TYR A 25 -11.10 -11.43 -4.76
C TYR A 25 -11.08 -12.83 -4.13
N ILE A 26 -10.72 -12.95 -2.85
CA ILE A 26 -10.55 -14.26 -2.20
C ILE A 26 -11.89 -15.00 -1.98
N LYS A 27 -12.99 -14.25 -1.80
CA LYS A 27 -14.33 -14.83 -1.60
C LYS A 27 -15.06 -15.12 -2.92
N ASN A 28 -14.50 -14.73 -4.06
CA ASN A 28 -15.17 -14.91 -5.35
C ASN A 28 -15.19 -16.39 -5.76
N THR A 29 -16.38 -16.92 -6.05
CA THR A 29 -16.58 -18.30 -6.49
C THR A 29 -16.70 -18.44 -8.02
N LYS A 30 -16.86 -17.32 -8.75
CA LYS A 30 -17.07 -17.30 -10.21
C LYS A 30 -15.75 -17.04 -10.96
N LYS A 31 -15.27 -18.03 -11.72
CA LYS A 31 -13.96 -17.94 -12.40
C LYS A 31 -13.88 -16.81 -13.44
N GLU A 32 -15.01 -16.46 -14.06
CA GLU A 32 -15.11 -15.45 -15.11
C GLU A 32 -14.88 -14.04 -14.56
N ALA A 33 -15.35 -13.77 -13.33
CA ALA A 33 -15.19 -12.48 -12.65
C ALA A 33 -13.82 -12.32 -11.98
N ASN A 34 -13.06 -13.41 -11.83
CA ASN A 34 -11.83 -13.43 -11.03
C ASN A 34 -10.77 -12.47 -11.59
N LYS A 35 -10.62 -12.43 -12.92
CA LYS A 35 -9.69 -11.52 -13.61
C LYS A 35 -9.97 -10.04 -13.31
N ASN A 36 -11.25 -9.67 -13.19
CA ASN A 36 -11.62 -8.28 -12.90
C ASN A 36 -11.32 -7.89 -11.45
N PHE A 37 -11.60 -8.79 -10.50
CA PHE A 37 -11.26 -8.57 -9.09
C PHE A 37 -9.75 -8.50 -8.87
N GLU A 38 -9.01 -9.39 -9.52
CA GLU A 38 -7.54 -9.41 -9.50
C GLU A 38 -6.96 -8.11 -10.04
N LYS A 39 -7.41 -7.67 -11.22
CA LYS A 39 -7.01 -6.40 -11.82
C LYS A 39 -7.34 -5.21 -10.91
N SER A 40 -8.50 -5.23 -10.25
CA SER A 40 -8.88 -4.18 -9.31
C SER A 40 -8.01 -4.19 -8.05
N LEU A 41 -7.60 -5.36 -7.56
CA LEU A 41 -6.72 -5.49 -6.41
C LEU A 41 -5.30 -5.02 -6.75
N LEU A 42 -4.77 -5.46 -7.89
CA LEU A 42 -3.48 -5.01 -8.42
C LEU A 42 -3.41 -3.49 -8.60
N ARG A 43 -4.51 -2.86 -9.03
CA ARG A 43 -4.58 -1.40 -9.16
C ARG A 43 -4.39 -0.70 -7.83
N GLU A 44 -4.97 -1.22 -6.74
CA GLU A 44 -4.80 -0.66 -5.40
C GLU A 44 -3.37 -0.87 -4.87
N PHE A 45 -2.77 -2.05 -5.13
CA PHE A 45 -1.35 -2.28 -4.82
C PHE A 45 -0.44 -1.32 -5.58
N LYS A 46 -0.67 -1.13 -6.88
CA LYS A 46 0.10 -0.19 -7.69
C LYS A 46 -0.03 1.24 -7.18
N ARG A 47 -1.22 1.65 -6.72
CA ARG A 47 -1.44 2.97 -6.13
C ARG A 47 -0.63 3.13 -4.83
N LEU A 48 -0.63 2.13 -3.95
CA LEU A 48 0.17 2.11 -2.73
C LEU A 48 1.67 2.14 -3.03
N ASP A 49 2.13 1.32 -3.97
CA ASP A 49 3.52 1.28 -4.40
C ASP A 49 3.98 2.60 -5.00
N THR A 50 3.16 3.21 -5.86
CA THR A 50 3.45 4.55 -6.42
C THR A 50 3.61 5.57 -5.31
N TYR A 51 2.71 5.55 -4.32
CA TYR A 51 2.78 6.49 -3.19
C TYR A 51 4.05 6.30 -2.37
N LEU A 52 4.39 5.05 -2.01
CA LEU A 52 5.59 4.73 -1.23
C LEU A 52 6.89 5.08 -1.95
N ASN A 53 6.92 4.96 -3.28
CA ASN A 53 8.10 5.32 -4.08
C ASN A 53 8.17 6.82 -4.42
N THR A 54 7.07 7.57 -4.33
CA THR A 54 7.05 9.01 -4.61
C THR A 54 7.56 9.79 -3.39
N PRO A 55 8.62 10.62 -3.51
CA PRO A 55 9.11 11.46 -2.41
C PRO A 55 8.02 12.37 -1.81
N LEU A 56 8.00 12.48 -0.49
CA LEU A 56 7.21 13.51 0.20
C LEU A 56 7.90 14.87 0.13
N LEU A 57 7.17 15.95 0.38
CA LEU A 57 7.72 17.31 0.29
C LEU A 57 8.91 17.53 1.25
N GLU A 58 8.93 16.88 2.42
CA GLU A 58 10.07 17.00 3.34
C GLU A 58 11.32 16.25 2.88
N GLU A 59 11.19 15.32 1.93
CA GLU A 59 12.33 14.61 1.35
C GLU A 59 12.95 15.38 0.16
N ILE A 60 12.25 16.38 -0.37
CA ILE A 60 12.68 17.16 -1.53
C ILE A 60 13.44 18.40 -1.05
N ASP A 61 14.74 18.43 -1.28
CA ASP A 61 15.57 19.61 -1.07
C ASP A 61 15.69 20.45 -2.35
N ALA A 62 15.08 21.63 -2.35
CA ALA A 62 15.10 22.56 -3.48
C ALA A 62 16.50 23.12 -3.80
N ASN A 63 17.47 22.97 -2.90
CA ASN A 63 18.84 23.43 -3.09
C ASN A 63 19.83 22.29 -3.41
N SER A 64 19.35 21.04 -3.46
CA SER A 64 20.17 19.89 -3.85
C SER A 64 20.44 19.91 -5.36
N ALA A 65 21.68 19.60 -5.74
CA ALA A 65 22.04 19.41 -7.15
C ALA A 65 21.46 18.11 -7.74
N GLU A 66 21.06 17.16 -6.87
CA GLU A 66 20.47 15.88 -7.25
C GLU A 66 18.97 15.88 -6.92
N GLU A 67 18.14 15.58 -7.93
CA GLU A 67 16.71 15.36 -7.77
C GLU A 67 16.47 13.97 -7.15
N LEU A 68 15.82 13.94 -5.99
CA LEU A 68 15.38 12.68 -5.38
C LEU A 68 14.20 12.14 -6.20
N THR A 69 14.41 11.06 -6.94
CA THR A 69 13.37 10.45 -7.81
C THR A 69 12.59 9.33 -7.12
N VAL A 70 13.16 8.74 -6.06
CA VAL A 70 12.55 7.67 -5.27
C VAL A 70 12.66 8.00 -3.79
N SER A 71 11.54 7.90 -3.08
CA SER A 71 11.46 8.12 -1.63
C SER A 71 12.36 7.15 -0.86
N ARG A 72 12.91 7.61 0.25
CA ARG A 72 13.74 6.80 1.17
C ARG A 72 13.07 6.57 2.52
N ARG A 73 11.83 7.07 2.70
CA ARG A 73 11.10 6.98 3.96
C ARG A 73 10.80 5.53 4.36
N LEU A 74 10.75 5.28 5.66
CA LEU A 74 10.51 3.93 6.19
C LEU A 74 9.03 3.53 6.25
N PHE A 75 8.12 4.50 6.40
CA PHE A 75 6.68 4.29 6.62
C PHE A 75 5.83 5.23 5.75
N LEU A 76 4.49 5.11 5.82
CA LEU A 76 3.58 5.83 4.91
C LEU A 76 3.82 7.34 4.88
N ASP A 77 4.05 7.94 6.05
CA ASP A 77 4.08 9.38 6.27
C ASP A 77 5.48 9.92 6.63
N GLY A 78 6.52 9.09 6.53
CA GLY A 78 7.90 9.43 6.91
C GLY A 78 8.62 8.29 7.62
N ASP A 79 9.60 8.62 8.47
CA ASP A 79 10.44 7.64 9.16
C ASP A 79 9.88 7.16 10.51
N GLN A 80 8.72 7.69 10.91
CA GLN A 80 8.05 7.31 12.16
C GLN A 80 6.69 6.69 11.87
N LEU A 81 6.30 5.72 12.70
CA LEU A 81 4.99 5.09 12.63
C LEU A 81 3.89 6.09 12.99
N THR A 82 2.83 6.08 12.20
CA THR A 82 1.62 6.88 12.39
C THR A 82 0.38 6.01 12.47
N LEU A 83 -0.76 6.62 12.77
CA LEU A 83 -2.06 5.95 12.77
C LEU A 83 -2.42 5.36 11.39
N ALA A 84 -1.91 5.94 10.29
CA ALA A 84 -2.09 5.38 8.96
C ALA A 84 -1.46 3.98 8.86
N ASP A 85 -0.22 3.83 9.34
CA ASP A 85 0.51 2.56 9.36
C ASP A 85 -0.19 1.52 10.23
N CYS A 86 -0.61 1.92 11.44
CA CYS A 86 -1.38 1.06 12.34
C CYS A 86 -2.68 0.56 11.70
N SER A 87 -3.29 1.34 10.81
CA SER A 87 -4.53 0.96 10.12
C SER A 87 -4.31 0.02 8.93
N LEU A 88 -3.15 0.09 8.27
CA LEU A 88 -2.86 -0.59 7.01
C LEU A 88 -1.98 -1.84 7.20
N LEU A 89 -0.92 -1.78 8.01
CA LEU A 89 0.06 -2.87 8.16
C LEU A 89 -0.57 -4.20 8.62
N PRO A 90 -1.52 -4.24 9.58
CA PRO A 90 -2.19 -5.48 9.94
C PRO A 90 -2.97 -6.10 8.77
N LYS A 91 -3.62 -5.26 7.93
CA LYS A 91 -4.37 -5.71 6.74
C LYS A 91 -3.43 -6.26 5.68
N LEU A 92 -2.31 -5.58 5.42
CA LEU A 92 -1.28 -6.04 4.49
C LEU A 92 -0.70 -7.39 4.93
N ASN A 93 -0.45 -7.58 6.22
CA ASN A 93 0.03 -8.85 6.75
C ASN A 93 -0.96 -10.00 6.52
N ILE A 94 -2.26 -9.76 6.76
CA ILE A 94 -3.31 -10.76 6.49
C ILE A 94 -3.31 -11.14 5.00
N ILE A 95 -3.22 -10.15 4.10
CA ILE A 95 -3.17 -10.40 2.65
C ILE A 95 -1.95 -11.26 2.31
N LYS A 96 -0.77 -10.87 2.78
CA LYS A 96 0.50 -11.60 2.54
C LYS A 96 0.39 -13.06 2.98
N VAL A 97 -0.02 -13.31 4.22
CA VAL A 97 -0.12 -14.66 4.78
C VAL A 97 -1.16 -15.50 4.03
N SER A 98 -2.32 -14.91 3.71
CA SER A 98 -3.40 -15.60 2.99
C SER A 98 -2.98 -16.01 1.57
N CYS A 99 -2.22 -15.16 0.89
CA CYS A 99 -1.67 -15.42 -0.44
C CYS A 99 -0.64 -16.55 -0.43
N SER A 100 0.25 -16.58 0.58
CA SER A 100 1.25 -17.63 0.75
C SER A 100 0.63 -18.99 1.10
N GLN A 101 -0.45 -19.02 1.89
CA GLN A 101 -1.10 -20.27 2.30
C GLN A 101 -1.96 -20.90 1.20
N HIS A 102 -2.58 -20.09 0.32
CA HIS A 102 -3.51 -20.58 -0.70
C HIS A 102 -2.89 -20.81 -2.10
N GLY A 103 -1.57 -20.65 -2.27
CA GLY A 103 -0.80 -21.08 -3.44
C GLY A 103 -1.18 -20.50 -4.82
N ARG A 104 -2.27 -19.72 -4.93
CA ARG A 104 -2.81 -19.21 -6.20
C ARG A 104 -2.51 -17.72 -6.47
N ILE A 105 -1.98 -16.99 -5.50
CA ILE A 105 -1.85 -15.51 -5.59
C ILE A 105 -0.39 -15.07 -5.73
N CYS A 106 0.59 -15.94 -5.45
CA CYS A 106 2.02 -15.63 -5.56
C CYS A 106 2.54 -15.43 -7.00
N GLN A 107 1.71 -15.55 -8.04
CA GLN A 107 2.13 -15.20 -9.40
C GLN A 107 1.92 -13.71 -9.76
N LEU A 108 1.36 -12.89 -8.87
CA LEU A 108 1.00 -11.50 -9.19
C LEU A 108 1.96 -10.44 -8.65
N ALA A 109 3.00 -10.86 -7.92
CA ALA A 109 3.96 -9.97 -7.28
C ALA A 109 5.43 -10.37 -7.55
N ALA A 110 5.67 -11.16 -8.60
CA ALA A 110 7.02 -11.51 -9.08
C ALA A 110 7.25 -10.90 -10.47
#